data_AF-A0A519YQG3-F1
#
_entry.id   AF-A0A519YQG3-F1
#
_cell.length_a   1.000
_cell.length_b   1.000
_cell.length_c   1.000
_cell.angle_alpha   90.00
_cell.angle_beta   90.00
_cell.angle_gamma   90.00
#
_symmetry.space_group_name_H-M   'P 1'
#
loop_
_entity.id
_entity.type
_entity.pdbx_description
1 polymer ?
#
loop_
_entity_poly.entity_id
_entity_poly.type
_entity_poly.pdbx_seq_one_letter_code
_entity_poly.pdbx_strand_id
1 'polypeptide(L)'
;FWGWAYRFEAYTPAPKRKLGYYALPLLWRDRVIGWGNLSVSAGQLKAQLHYVEGTAPRGMHFGEELEAELSRMRAFLGTGGA
;
A
#
# COMPACT_ATOMS: atom_id res chain seq x y z
N PHE A 1 2.70 9.93 14.45
CA PHE A 1 2.72 9.53 13.03
C PHE A 1 2.13 8.14 12.82
N TRP A 2 2.71 7.08 13.39
CA TRP A 2 2.20 5.71 13.17
C TRP A 2 1.04 5.30 14.10
N GLY A 3 1.18 5.40 15.42
CA GLY A 3 0.13 4.94 16.35
C GLY A 3 -0.01 3.41 16.44
N TRP A 4 0.86 2.65 15.77
CA TRP A 4 0.98 1.19 15.79
C TRP A 4 2.43 0.76 15.50
N ALA A 5 2.75 -0.50 15.75
CA ALA A 5 4.11 -1.02 15.59
C ALA A 5 4.46 -1.20 14.10
N TYR A 6 5.31 -0.31 13.58
CA TYR A 6 5.86 -0.38 12.23
C TYR A 6 7.36 -0.67 12.27
N ARG A 7 7.81 -1.64 11.47
CA ARG A 7 9.23 -1.92 11.24
C ARG A 7 9.46 -2.13 9.76
N PHE A 8 10.47 -1.47 9.22
CA PHE A 8 10.93 -1.72 7.85
C PHE A 8 11.67 -3.06 7.80
N GLU A 9 11.20 -3.98 6.96
CA GLU A 9 11.63 -5.38 6.96
C GLU A 9 12.23 -5.85 5.62
N ALA A 10 12.65 -4.91 4.76
CA ALA A 10 13.25 -5.25 3.46
C ALA A 10 14.45 -6.19 3.60
N TYR A 11 15.32 -5.94 4.59
CA TYR A 11 16.51 -6.76 4.87
C TYR A 11 16.23 -7.98 5.75
N THR A 12 15.00 -8.14 6.26
CA THR A 12 14.58 -9.33 6.99
C THR A 12 14.32 -10.46 5.98
N PRO A 13 14.81 -11.71 6.23
CA PRO A 13 14.49 -12.84 5.36
C PRO A 13 12.98 -13.01 5.17
N ALA A 14 12.55 -13.34 3.95
CA ALA A 14 11.13 -13.34 3.57
C ALA A 14 10.19 -14.09 4.55
N PRO A 15 10.53 -15.29 5.05
CA PRO A 15 9.65 -16.02 5.98
C PRO A 15 9.50 -15.37 7.37
N LYS A 16 10.39 -14.42 7.72
CA LYS A 16 10.39 -13.73 9.02
C LYS A 16 9.73 -12.35 8.96
N ARG A 17 9.30 -11.90 7.78
CA ARG A 17 8.63 -10.60 7.60
C ARG A 17 7.21 -10.69 8.15
N LYS A 18 6.79 -9.67 8.88
CA LYS A 18 5.43 -9.52 9.41
C LYS A 18 4.56 -8.68 8.48
N LEU A 19 5.11 -7.61 7.92
CA LEU A 19 4.35 -6.64 7.10
C LEU A 19 4.57 -6.82 5.59
N GLY A 20 5.50 -7.69 5.20
CA GLY A 20 5.89 -7.89 3.80
C GLY A 20 7.21 -7.20 3.48
N TYR A 21 7.49 -6.98 2.20
CA TYR A 21 8.81 -6.55 1.76
C TYR A 21 9.03 -5.05 1.95
N TYR A 22 8.32 -4.23 1.16
CA TYR A 22 8.42 -2.78 1.27
C TYR A 22 7.46 -2.20 2.31
N ALA A 23 6.33 -2.86 2.56
CA ALA A 23 5.30 -2.40 3.51
C ALA A 23 5.10 -0.88 3.44
N LEU A 24 4.76 -0.40 2.24
CA LEU A 24 4.66 1.02 1.93
C LEU A 24 3.59 1.68 2.80
N PRO A 25 3.84 2.84 3.40
CA PRO A 25 2.91 3.44 4.35
C PRO A 25 1.63 3.90 3.65
N LEU A 26 0.46 3.46 4.12
CA LEU A 26 -0.83 3.93 3.60
C LEU A 26 -1.30 5.13 4.42
N LEU A 27 -0.99 6.34 3.94
CA LEU A 27 -1.38 7.59 4.57
C LEU A 27 -2.78 8.00 4.13
N TRP A 28 -3.65 8.29 5.09
CA TRP A 28 -4.94 8.91 4.85
C TRP A 28 -5.10 10.11 5.77
N ARG A 29 -5.27 11.30 5.18
CA ARG A 29 -5.27 12.59 5.88
C ARG A 29 -3.97 12.77 6.67
N ASP A 30 -4.06 12.77 8.00
CA ASP A 30 -2.97 12.99 8.94
C ASP A 30 -2.43 11.70 9.58
N ARG A 31 -2.96 10.52 9.19
CA ARG A 31 -2.67 9.24 9.85
C ARG A 31 -2.22 8.16 8.88
N VAL A 32 -1.25 7.37 9.30
CA VAL A 32 -0.91 6.12 8.60
C VAL A 32 -1.82 5.01 9.09
N ILE A 33 -2.78 4.63 8.25
CA ILE A 33 -3.87 3.71 8.58
C ILE A 33 -3.55 2.25 8.24
N GLY A 34 -2.42 2.00 7.58
CA GLY A 34 -2.11 0.70 7.02
C GLY A 34 -0.81 0.67 6.25
N TRP A 35 -0.63 -0.40 5.47
CA TRP A 35 0.51 -0.55 4.57
C TRP A 35 0.13 -1.28 3.28
N GLY A 36 0.90 -1.05 2.23
CA GLY A 36 0.76 -1.69 0.92
C GLY A 36 2.00 -2.48 0.52
N ASN A 37 1.81 -3.67 -0.05
CA ASN A 37 2.84 -4.36 -0.81
C ASN A 37 2.46 -4.30 -2.29
N LEU A 38 3.25 -3.57 -3.06
CA LEU A 38 3.03 -3.36 -4.49
C LEU A 38 4.02 -4.20 -5.28
N SER A 39 3.54 -4.79 -6.37
CA SER A 39 4.35 -5.52 -7.34
C SER A 39 3.79 -5.33 -8.73
N VAL A 40 4.65 -5.47 -9.74
CA VAL A 40 4.25 -5.52 -11.13
C VAL A 40 4.41 -6.94 -11.64
N SER A 41 3.37 -7.47 -12.27
CA SER A 41 3.35 -8.83 -12.81
C SER A 41 2.55 -8.82 -14.11
N ALA A 42 3.16 -9.32 -15.19
CA ALA A 42 2.57 -9.27 -16.53
C ALA A 42 2.11 -7.85 -16.97
N GLY A 43 2.90 -6.83 -16.64
CA GLY A 43 2.59 -5.44 -16.98
C GLY A 43 1.46 -4.81 -16.15
N GLN A 44 0.92 -5.51 -15.15
CA GLN A 44 -0.16 -5.01 -14.30
C GLN A 44 0.32 -4.74 -12.88
N LEU A 45 -0.13 -3.62 -12.31
CA LEU A 45 0.05 -3.32 -10.90
C LEU A 45 -0.82 -4.23 -10.04
N LYS A 46 -0.18 -4.98 -9.14
CA LYS A 46 -0.81 -5.73 -8.05
C LYS A 46 -0.56 -5.00 -6.74
N ALA A 47 -1.61 -4.44 -6.16
CA ALA A 47 -1.57 -3.77 -4.86
C ALA A 47 -2.24 -4.66 -3.80
N GLN A 48 -1.48 -5.05 -2.78
CA GLN A 48 -2.00 -5.72 -1.59
C GLN A 48 -2.00 -4.73 -0.44
N LEU A 49 -3.18 -4.27 -0.04
CA LEU A 49 -3.35 -3.28 1.02
C LEU A 49 -3.81 -3.95 2.30
N HIS A 50 -3.24 -3.53 3.42
CA HIS A 50 -3.57 -3.99 4.75
C HIS A 50 -3.86 -2.79 5.63
N TYR A 51 -4.82 -2.94 6.54
CA TYR A 51 -5.29 -1.88 7.42
C TYR A 51 -5.09 -2.29 8.87
N VAL A 52 -4.67 -1.34 9.70
CA VAL A 52 -4.39 -1.59 11.13
C VAL A 52 -5.67 -1.98 11.87
N GLU A 53 -6.79 -1.34 11.53
CA GLU A 53 -8.13 -1.66 12.07
C GLU A 53 -8.78 -2.87 11.36
N GLY A 54 -8.03 -3.58 10.52
CA GLY A 54 -8.49 -4.76 9.78
C GLY A 54 -9.40 -4.47 8.58
N THR A 55 -9.89 -3.24 8.42
CA THR A 55 -10.76 -2.84 7.31
C THR A 55 -10.38 -1.47 6.74
N ALA A 56 -10.72 -1.25 5.47
CA ALA A 56 -10.56 0.05 4.84
C ALA A 56 -11.50 1.10 5.46
N PRO A 57 -11.11 2.39 5.51
CA PRO A 57 -12.02 3.47 5.89
C PRO A 57 -13.31 3.43 5.08
N ARG A 58 -14.44 3.65 5.76
CA ARG A 58 -15.75 3.73 5.11
C ARG A 58 -15.93 5.11 4.49
N GLY A 59 -16.38 5.16 3.24
CA GLY A 59 -16.76 6.39 2.55
C GLY A 59 -16.23 6.48 1.12
N MET A 60 -17.01 7.14 0.26
CA MET A 60 -16.73 7.27 -1.18
C MET A 60 -15.39 7.97 -1.45
N HIS A 61 -15.09 9.05 -0.73
CA HIS A 61 -13.84 9.81 -0.87
C HIS A 61 -12.58 8.95 -0.68
N PHE A 62 -12.58 7.97 0.23
CA PHE A 62 -11.39 7.14 0.43
C PHE A 62 -11.13 6.26 -0.79
N GLY A 63 -12.18 5.64 -1.34
CA GLY A 63 -12.06 4.79 -2.53
C GLY A 63 -11.59 5.56 -3.76
N GLU A 64 -12.14 6.76 -3.99
CA GLU A 64 -11.75 7.62 -5.11
C GLU A 64 -10.29 8.07 -5.02
N GLU A 65 -9.85 8.54 -3.85
CA GLU A 65 -8.47 8.97 -3.64
C GLU A 65 -7.48 7.79 -3.69
N LEU A 66 -7.88 6.61 -3.21
CA LEU A 66 -7.08 5.41 -3.33
C LEU A 66 -6.88 5.01 -4.79
N GLU A 67 -7.94 5.01 -5.60
CA GLU A 67 -7.85 4.70 -7.03
C GLU A 67 -7.04 5.77 -7.79
N ALA A 68 -7.16 7.05 -7.40
CA ALA A 68 -6.34 8.11 -7.96
C ALA A 68 -4.84 7.88 -7.65
N GLU A 69 -4.49 7.45 -6.44
CA GLU A 69 -3.12 7.13 -6.07
C GLU A 69 -2.61 5.87 -6.78
N LEU A 70 -3.41 4.81 -6.87
CA LEU A 70 -3.05 3.61 -7.62
C LEU A 70 -2.88 3.92 -9.12
N SER A 71 -3.67 4.84 -9.67
CA SER A 71 -3.49 5.33 -11.04
C SER A 71 -2.16 6.07 -11.22
N ARG A 72 -1.76 6.92 -10.27
CA ARG A 72 -0.43 7.56 -10.26
C ARG A 72 0.69 6.53 -10.18
N MET A 73 0.55 5.50 -9.34
CA MET A 73 1.50 4.39 -9.25
C MET A 73 1.58 3.61 -10.56
N ARG A 74 0.45 3.36 -11.22
CA ARG A 74 0.43 2.71 -12.54
C ARG A 74 1.18 3.52 -13.58
N ALA A 75 0.97 4.84 -13.63
CA ALA A 75 1.69 5.73 -14.52
C ALA A 75 3.20 5.74 -14.23
N PHE A 76 3.57 5.90 -12.94
CA PHE A 76 4.97 5.90 -12.51
C PHE A 76 5.71 4.60 -12.85
N LEU A 77 5.05 3.46 -12.70
CA LEU A 77 5.63 2.13 -12.96
C LEU A 77 5.47 1.67 -14.43
N GLY A 78 4.88 2.49 -15.30
CA GLY A 78 4.62 2.12 -16.70
C GLY A 78 3.62 0.97 -16.88
N THR A 79 2.69 0.79 -15.93
CA THR A 79 1.66 -0.27 -15.93
C THR A 79 0.24 0.24 -16.19
N GLY A 80 0.10 1.55 -16.45
CA GLY A 80 -1.18 2.17 -16.80
C GLY A 80 -1.62 1.95 -18.25
N GLY A 81 -0.70 1.46 -19.11
CA GLY A 81 -0.91 1.27 -20.54
C GLY A 81 -0.90 2.55 -21.36
N ALA A 82 -0.38 2.45 -22.59
CA ALA A 82 -0.76 3.31 -23.70
C ALA A 82 -2.22 3.06 -24.10
#